data_AF-A0AAN1EMM8-F1
#
_entry.id   AF-A0AAN1EMM8-F1
#
_cell.length_a   1.000
_cell.length_b   1.000
_cell.length_c   1.000
_cell.angle_alpha   90.00
_cell.angle_beta   90.00
_cell.angle_gamma   90.00
#
_symmetry.space_group_name_H-M   'P 1'
#
loop_
_entity.id
_entity.type
_entity.pdbx_description
1 polymer ?
#
loop_
_entity_poly.entity_id
_entity_poly.type
_entity_poly.pdbx_seq_one_letter_code
_entity_poly.pdbx_strand_id
1 'polypeptide(L)'
;MEVLLSSDARTELQRIGGGLDARQPVRVKDRGIVILDPQPTLTTVQEKNHEQRQSARGPAAQSRQRSTRRQGSSDRSRTPRAQSRVVGLAGNYARQLEIVQGAYPGATLLPDEHGVWLLARSQVLAGLAREAIFLIALPYTPAVEPRGWAFWEGYGQVEWIGPRHTNFTDGSVCAYHPTLDNAWSPGGDLRTLLDLYSVWALRHLHLAVFDRWPGRQHAMPDAAGRSDPYYRLLQFKEAELCSCGSHRRYGECCRPHDLKLPFRLIQQEFERRNGGCNILDRAAPAEITASISSGGRNTPPPILEVHDFLRAHIAAKAGKNGGKPVK
;
A
#
# COMPACT_ATOMS: atom_id res chain seq x y z
N MET A 1 -21.61 -10.64 -1.73
CA MET A 1 -21.77 -11.40 -0.48
C MET A 1 -22.01 -10.42 0.66
N GLU A 2 -23.03 -10.64 1.49
CA GLU A 2 -23.35 -9.73 2.60
C GLU A 2 -22.27 -9.87 3.69
N VAL A 3 -21.66 -8.75 4.09
CA VAL A 3 -20.62 -8.77 5.12
C VAL A 3 -21.31 -8.90 6.48
N LEU A 4 -21.33 -10.12 7.03
CA LEU A 4 -21.85 -10.37 8.36
C LEU A 4 -20.88 -9.83 9.42
N LEU A 5 -21.28 -8.75 10.09
CA LEU A 5 -20.59 -8.16 11.24
C LEU A 5 -21.49 -8.22 12.46
N SER A 6 -20.91 -8.48 13.63
CA SER A 6 -21.60 -8.19 14.89
C SER A 6 -21.90 -6.69 15.01
N SER A 7 -22.89 -6.32 15.84
CA SER A 7 -23.21 -4.92 16.14
C SER A 7 -21.97 -4.14 16.57
N ASP A 8 -21.13 -4.77 17.39
CA ASP A 8 -19.95 -4.16 17.99
C ASP A 8 -18.85 -3.96 16.94
N ALA A 9 -18.60 -4.95 16.09
CA ALA A 9 -17.64 -4.84 14.99
C ALA A 9 -18.07 -3.77 13.99
N ARG A 10 -19.37 -3.70 13.65
CA ARG A 10 -19.90 -2.66 12.76
C ARG A 10 -19.72 -1.26 13.35
N THR A 11 -20.00 -1.09 14.64
CA THR A 11 -19.83 0.18 15.36
C THR A 11 -18.36 0.59 15.41
N GLU A 12 -17.45 -0.34 15.71
CA GLU A 12 -16.02 -0.07 15.75
C GLU A 12 -15.46 0.28 14.37
N LEU A 13 -15.88 -0.43 13.32
CA LEU A 13 -15.50 -0.12 11.94
C LEU A 13 -15.95 1.29 11.54
N GLN A 14 -17.17 1.68 11.90
CA GLN A 14 -17.68 3.04 11.65
C GLN A 14 -16.87 4.09 12.41
N ARG A 15 -16.52 3.81 13.68
CA ARG A 15 -15.69 4.69 14.51
C ARG A 15 -14.31 4.89 13.90
N ILE A 16 -13.63 3.82 13.48
CA ILE A 16 -12.33 3.88 12.82
C ILE A 16 -12.45 4.66 11.50
N GLY A 17 -13.49 4.42 10.71
CA GLY A 17 -13.74 5.15 9.47
C GLY A 17 -13.89 6.66 9.67
N GLY A 18 -14.64 7.07 10.70
CA GLY A 18 -14.75 8.47 11.10
C GLY A 18 -13.42 9.08 11.57
N GLY A 19 -12.63 8.31 12.32
CA GLY A 19 -11.29 8.74 12.75
C GLY A 19 -10.33 8.93 11.56
N LEU A 20 -10.35 8.02 10.58
CA LEU A 20 -9.56 8.13 9.34
C LEU A 20 -9.92 9.39 8.53
N ASP A 21 -11.21 9.71 8.42
CA ASP A 21 -11.68 10.97 7.83
C ASP A 21 -11.15 12.20 8.57
N ALA A 22 -11.11 12.12 9.90
CA ALA A 22 -10.55 13.16 10.77
C ALA A 22 -9.01 13.14 10.84
N ARG A 23 -8.34 12.32 10.02
CA ARG A 23 -6.87 12.13 10.01
C ARG A 23 -6.30 11.70 11.36
N GLN A 24 -7.08 10.97 12.15
CA GLN A 24 -6.60 10.36 13.37
C GLN A 24 -5.63 9.22 13.02
N PRO A 25 -4.49 9.12 13.73
CA PRO A 25 -3.55 8.04 13.53
C PRO A 25 -4.19 6.68 13.84
N VAL A 26 -3.72 5.65 13.14
CA VAL A 26 -4.07 4.26 13.41
C VAL A 26 -2.84 3.48 13.87
N ARG A 27 -3.09 2.45 14.66
CA ARG A 27 -2.08 1.47 15.06
C ARG A 27 -2.59 0.08 14.73
N VAL A 28 -1.67 -0.79 14.34
CA VAL A 28 -1.94 -2.19 14.08
C VAL A 28 -1.40 -3.01 15.25
N LYS A 29 -2.30 -3.76 15.88
CA LYS A 29 -1.96 -4.74 16.92
C LYS A 29 -1.61 -6.08 16.29
N ASP A 30 -1.14 -7.01 17.11
CA ASP A 30 -0.92 -8.39 16.68
C ASP A 30 -2.16 -8.96 15.99
N ARG A 31 -1.92 -9.89 15.06
CA ARG A 31 -2.85 -10.44 14.09
C ARG A 31 -3.41 -9.41 13.11
N GLY A 32 -2.76 -8.26 12.97
CA GLY A 32 -3.16 -7.23 12.02
C GLY A 32 -4.43 -6.48 12.39
N ILE A 33 -4.81 -6.47 13.67
CA ILE A 33 -6.03 -5.77 14.12
C ILE A 33 -5.77 -4.26 14.14
N VAL A 34 -6.52 -3.52 13.33
CA VAL A 34 -6.40 -2.08 13.19
C VAL A 34 -7.27 -1.37 14.22
N ILE A 35 -6.70 -0.40 14.92
CA ILE A 35 -7.41 0.46 15.88
C ILE A 35 -7.03 1.93 15.66
N LEU A 36 -7.90 2.86 16.08
CA LEU A 36 -7.50 4.25 16.26
C LEU A 36 -6.46 4.35 17.38
N ASP A 37 -5.44 5.19 17.17
CA ASP A 37 -4.35 5.37 18.10
C ASP A 37 -4.58 6.63 18.97
N PRO A 38 -5.01 6.48 20.24
CA PRO A 38 -5.28 7.63 21.11
C PRO A 38 -4.00 8.33 21.57
N GLN A 39 -2.83 7.70 21.43
CA GLN A 39 -1.53 8.29 21.76
C GLN A 39 -0.50 7.89 20.69
N PRO A 40 -0.30 8.71 19.65
CA PRO A 40 0.65 8.40 18.59
C PRO A 40 2.06 8.21 19.16
N THR A 41 2.62 7.02 18.94
CA THR A 41 3.98 6.63 19.33
C THR A 41 4.79 6.35 18.06
N LEU A 42 6.07 6.01 18.18
CA LEU A 42 6.93 5.69 17.02
C LEU A 42 6.43 4.47 16.20
N THR A 43 5.53 3.64 16.74
CA THR A 43 4.93 2.47 16.06
C THR A 43 3.63 2.78 15.31
N THR A 44 3.22 4.05 15.24
CA THR A 44 2.02 4.46 14.53
C THR A 44 2.24 4.36 13.01
N VAL A 45 1.32 3.68 12.32
CA VAL A 45 1.32 3.64 10.85
C VAL A 45 0.80 4.99 10.36
N GLN A 46 1.70 5.83 9.84
CA GLN A 46 1.34 7.11 9.23
C GLN A 46 1.77 7.12 7.77
N GLU A 47 0.79 7.29 6.88
CA GLU A 47 1.02 7.76 5.51
C GLU A 47 1.61 9.19 5.61
N LYS A 48 2.85 9.41 5.15
CA LYS A 48 3.48 10.74 5.27
C LYS A 48 2.92 11.71 4.23
N ASN A 49 2.73 12.97 4.65
CA ASN A 49 2.13 14.04 3.87
C ASN A 49 3.08 14.63 2.82
N HIS A 50 2.60 14.77 1.57
CA HIS A 50 3.30 15.51 0.51
C HIS A 50 3.28 17.04 0.72
N GLU A 51 2.27 17.57 1.42
CA GLU A 51 2.16 19.01 1.73
C GLU A 51 3.28 19.52 2.66
N GLN A 52 3.79 18.67 3.57
CA GLN A 52 4.94 19.02 4.41
C GLN A 52 6.20 19.32 3.58
N ARG A 53 6.32 18.75 2.37
CA ARG A 53 7.43 19.05 1.45
C ARG A 53 7.20 20.31 0.62
N GLN A 54 5.95 20.69 0.35
CA GLN A 54 5.63 21.90 -0.40
C GLN A 54 5.66 23.16 0.48
N SER A 55 5.28 23.05 1.76
CA SER A 55 5.45 24.14 2.73
C SER A 55 6.90 24.40 3.13
N ALA A 56 7.82 23.46 2.87
CA ALA A 56 9.24 23.60 3.16
C ALA A 56 10.05 24.30 2.05
N ARG A 57 9.43 24.67 0.92
CA ARG A 57 10.06 25.43 -0.17
C ARG A 57 9.54 26.87 -0.20
N GLY A 58 9.86 27.62 0.85
CA GLY A 58 9.85 29.09 0.82
C GLY A 58 11.07 29.64 0.04
N PRO A 59 10.99 30.87 -0.49
CA PRO A 59 11.96 31.41 -1.43
C PRO A 59 13.32 31.71 -0.77
N ALA A 60 14.38 31.52 -1.55
CA ALA A 60 15.76 31.72 -1.14
C ALA A 60 16.06 33.20 -0.83
N ALA A 61 16.55 33.48 0.38
CA ALA A 61 17.37 34.65 0.69
C ALA A 61 18.22 34.45 1.96
N GLN A 62 19.54 34.57 1.77
CA GLN A 62 20.58 35.16 2.64
C GLN A 62 21.11 34.46 3.91
N SER A 63 22.33 33.90 3.73
CA SER A 63 23.62 34.13 4.41
C SER A 63 23.75 34.51 5.91
N ARG A 64 24.70 33.80 6.56
CA ARG A 64 25.50 34.07 7.80
C ARG A 64 24.73 33.88 9.12
N GLN A 65 25.24 33.23 10.18
CA GLN A 65 26.57 33.34 10.81
C GLN A 65 26.84 32.14 11.76
N ARG A 66 28.11 31.78 11.99
CA ARG A 66 28.60 30.76 12.96
C ARG A 66 28.86 31.40 14.35
N SER A 67 28.58 30.68 15.45
CA SER A 67 29.47 30.40 16.62
C SER A 67 28.71 29.67 17.76
N THR A 68 29.15 28.47 18.19
CA THR A 68 29.90 28.07 19.43
C THR A 68 29.09 27.61 20.67
N ARG A 69 29.06 26.28 20.88
CA ARG A 69 29.53 25.47 22.07
C ARG A 69 28.98 25.73 23.50
N ARG A 70 28.28 24.73 24.08
CA ARG A 70 28.51 24.02 25.39
C ARG A 70 27.37 23.00 25.66
N GLN A 71 27.64 21.69 25.80
CA GLN A 71 27.69 20.89 27.06
C GLN A 71 26.43 21.03 27.94
N GLY A 72 25.65 20.02 28.32
CA GLY A 72 25.64 18.55 28.16
C GLY A 72 24.61 18.00 29.16
N SER A 73 23.91 16.91 28.86
CA SER A 73 23.33 16.00 29.86
C SER A 73 22.81 14.73 29.16
N SER A 74 22.99 13.61 29.85
CA SER A 74 22.76 12.24 29.48
C SER A 74 21.29 11.89 29.28
N ASP A 75 20.94 11.38 28.10
CA ASP A 75 20.02 10.23 27.97
C ASP A 75 20.22 9.58 26.61
N ARG A 76 20.73 8.35 26.60
CA ARG A 76 21.05 7.59 25.39
C ARG A 76 19.75 7.12 24.73
N SER A 77 19.19 7.99 23.90
CA SER A 77 18.24 7.60 22.85
C SER A 77 18.99 6.75 21.81
N ARG A 78 18.64 5.47 21.73
CA ARG A 78 19.20 4.51 20.78
C ARG A 78 18.78 4.92 19.35
N THR A 79 19.74 5.37 18.55
CA THR A 79 19.59 5.43 17.09
C THR A 79 19.59 4.00 16.53
N PRO A 80 18.71 3.64 15.58
CA PRO A 80 18.79 2.36 14.92
C PRO A 80 19.97 2.41 13.94
N ARG A 81 21.16 2.08 14.43
CA ARG A 81 22.32 1.81 13.59
C ARG A 81 22.41 0.30 13.40
N ALA A 82 21.62 -0.23 12.46
CA ALA A 82 21.92 -1.54 11.91
C ALA A 82 23.18 -1.38 11.05
N GLN A 83 24.34 -1.64 11.64
CA GLN A 83 25.57 -1.85 10.90
C GLN A 83 25.37 -3.08 10.01
N SER A 84 25.36 -2.80 8.71
CA SER A 84 25.39 -3.76 7.62
C SER A 84 26.51 -4.79 7.84
N ARG A 85 26.14 -6.01 8.24
CA ARG A 85 26.72 -7.20 7.60
C ARG A 85 26.03 -7.28 6.26
N VAL A 86 26.80 -7.38 5.17
CA VAL A 86 26.28 -7.48 3.80
C VAL A 86 25.52 -8.80 3.66
N VAL A 87 24.30 -8.82 4.17
CA VAL A 87 23.35 -9.88 3.92
C VAL A 87 22.41 -9.34 2.88
N GLY A 88 22.38 -9.99 1.71
CA GLY A 88 21.45 -9.65 0.64
C GLY A 88 20.00 -9.67 1.14
N LEU A 89 19.08 -9.09 0.36
CA LEU A 89 17.67 -8.96 0.73
C LEU A 89 17.05 -10.28 1.20
N ALA A 90 17.40 -11.40 0.56
CA ALA A 90 16.96 -12.74 0.96
C ALA A 90 17.22 -13.05 2.44
N GLY A 91 18.48 -12.95 2.87
CA GLY A 91 18.82 -13.24 4.26
C GLY A 91 18.32 -12.17 5.22
N ASN A 92 18.06 -10.94 4.76
CA ASN A 92 17.40 -9.92 5.57
C ASN A 92 15.94 -10.27 5.86
N TYR A 93 15.16 -10.65 4.82
CA TYR A 93 13.78 -11.08 5.00
C TYR A 93 13.68 -12.32 5.88
N ALA A 94 14.54 -13.32 5.65
CA ALA A 94 14.56 -14.55 6.47
C ALA A 94 14.78 -14.26 7.96
N ARG A 95 15.67 -13.32 8.32
CA ARG A 95 15.90 -12.94 9.72
C ARG A 95 14.71 -12.27 10.40
N GLN A 96 13.80 -11.68 9.64
CA GLN A 96 12.63 -11.01 10.19
C GLN A 96 11.48 -11.98 10.47
N LEU A 97 11.53 -13.21 9.95
CA LEU A 97 10.40 -14.14 9.98
C LEU A 97 9.89 -14.43 11.40
N GLU A 98 10.77 -14.62 12.39
CA GLU A 98 10.35 -14.88 13.78
C GLU A 98 9.57 -13.70 14.38
N ILE A 99 10.04 -12.48 14.15
CA ILE A 99 9.36 -11.25 14.60
C ILE A 99 8.01 -11.10 13.89
N VAL A 100 7.98 -11.37 12.59
CA VAL A 100 6.76 -11.33 11.78
C VAL A 100 5.77 -12.38 12.26
N GLN A 101 6.19 -13.61 12.55
CA GLN A 101 5.33 -14.67 13.07
C GLN A 101 4.77 -14.37 14.46
N GLY A 102 5.53 -13.63 15.29
CA GLY A 102 5.02 -13.12 16.56
C GLY A 102 3.86 -12.14 16.38
N ALA A 103 3.95 -11.23 15.40
CA ALA A 103 2.91 -10.24 15.11
C ALA A 103 1.79 -10.80 14.21
N TYR A 104 2.09 -11.74 13.32
CA TYR A 104 1.20 -12.33 12.32
C TYR A 104 1.37 -13.85 12.34
N PRO A 105 0.67 -14.55 13.26
CA PRO A 105 0.81 -15.99 13.41
C PRO A 105 0.51 -16.74 12.10
N GLY A 106 1.37 -17.70 11.76
CA GLY A 106 1.24 -18.48 10.53
C GLY A 106 1.79 -17.77 9.28
N ALA A 107 2.43 -16.60 9.41
CA ALA A 107 3.17 -16.01 8.31
C ALA A 107 4.32 -16.92 7.86
N THR A 108 4.50 -17.05 6.54
CA THR A 108 5.52 -17.89 5.93
C THR A 108 6.25 -17.18 4.81
N LEU A 109 7.50 -17.57 4.60
CA LEU A 109 8.32 -17.18 3.46
C LEU A 109 8.50 -18.38 2.56
N LEU A 110 8.08 -18.27 1.29
CA LEU A 110 8.20 -19.32 0.28
C LEU A 110 9.26 -18.88 -0.74
N PRO A 111 10.40 -19.59 -0.85
CA PRO A 111 11.46 -19.22 -1.77
C PRO A 111 11.01 -19.21 -3.24
N ASP A 112 11.56 -18.28 -4.01
CA ASP A 112 11.42 -18.18 -5.47
C ASP A 112 12.81 -17.86 -6.07
N GLU A 113 13.00 -18.11 -7.36
CA GLU A 113 14.28 -17.83 -8.05
C GLU A 113 14.67 -16.34 -7.96
N HIS A 114 13.69 -15.43 -8.04
CA HIS A 114 13.94 -13.99 -8.12
C HIS A 114 13.56 -13.22 -6.86
N GLY A 115 13.15 -13.92 -5.81
CA GLY A 115 12.69 -13.30 -4.58
C GLY A 115 12.18 -14.30 -3.57
N VAL A 116 11.30 -13.83 -2.71
CA VAL A 116 10.56 -14.66 -1.77
C VAL A 116 9.12 -14.21 -1.74
N TRP A 117 8.20 -15.17 -1.66
CA TRP A 117 6.80 -14.88 -1.38
C TRP A 117 6.59 -14.79 0.14
N LEU A 118 5.99 -13.70 0.60
CA LEU A 118 5.47 -13.60 1.96
C LEU A 118 3.96 -13.87 1.94
N LEU A 119 3.54 -14.93 2.62
CA LEU A 119 2.15 -15.25 2.86
C LEU A 119 1.81 -14.91 4.32
N ALA A 120 0.77 -14.13 4.55
CA ALA A 120 0.33 -13.77 5.91
C ALA A 120 -1.19 -13.62 5.98
N ARG A 121 -1.74 -13.77 7.19
CA ARG A 121 -3.17 -13.56 7.47
C ARG A 121 -3.35 -12.43 8.48
N SER A 122 -4.37 -11.61 8.26
CA SER A 122 -4.73 -10.49 9.11
C SER A 122 -6.21 -10.56 9.48
N GLN A 123 -6.50 -10.44 10.76
CA GLN A 123 -7.88 -10.36 11.25
C GLN A 123 -8.53 -9.04 10.87
N VAL A 124 -7.73 -7.98 10.63
CA VAL A 124 -8.13 -6.63 10.25
C VAL A 124 -8.95 -5.90 11.33
N LEU A 125 -9.99 -6.53 11.86
CA LEU A 125 -10.92 -6.03 12.87
C LEU A 125 -11.24 -7.16 13.86
N ALA A 126 -11.23 -6.85 15.16
CA ALA A 126 -11.59 -7.83 16.18
C ALA A 126 -13.05 -8.30 16.02
N GLY A 127 -13.28 -9.61 16.10
CA GLY A 127 -14.61 -10.21 15.96
C GLY A 127 -15.10 -10.36 14.52
N LEU A 128 -14.25 -10.12 13.51
CA LEU A 128 -14.56 -10.38 12.12
C LEU A 128 -14.56 -11.89 11.84
N ALA A 129 -15.61 -12.40 11.20
CA ALA A 129 -15.75 -13.84 10.87
C ALA A 129 -14.93 -14.29 9.63
N ARG A 130 -14.08 -13.41 9.11
CA ARG A 130 -13.22 -13.63 7.95
C ARG A 130 -11.87 -12.96 8.19
N GLU A 131 -10.84 -13.43 7.51
CA GLU A 131 -9.50 -12.84 7.57
C GLU A 131 -9.09 -12.32 6.19
N ALA A 132 -8.18 -11.35 6.15
CA ALA A 132 -7.48 -10.97 4.94
C ALA A 132 -6.23 -11.86 4.78
N ILE A 133 -6.10 -12.54 3.65
CA ILE A 133 -4.87 -13.20 3.22
C ILE A 133 -4.08 -12.22 2.35
N PHE A 134 -2.79 -12.07 2.64
CA PHE A 134 -1.85 -11.33 1.80
C PHE A 134 -0.81 -12.28 1.21
N LEU A 135 -0.64 -12.24 -0.11
CA LEU A 135 0.45 -12.89 -0.82
C LEU A 135 1.31 -11.82 -1.50
N ILE A 136 2.56 -11.68 -1.05
CA ILE A 136 3.43 -10.56 -1.40
C ILE A 136 4.73 -11.08 -2.01
N ALA A 137 4.97 -10.75 -3.27
CA ALA A 137 6.26 -10.93 -3.92
C ALA A 137 7.26 -9.91 -3.38
N LEU A 138 8.37 -10.40 -2.83
CA LEU A 138 9.49 -9.60 -2.33
C LEU A 138 10.74 -9.88 -3.18
N PRO A 139 11.00 -9.08 -4.23
CA PRO A 139 12.17 -9.30 -5.09
C PRO A 139 13.50 -9.20 -4.34
N TYR A 140 14.52 -9.94 -4.78
CA TYR A 140 15.89 -9.83 -4.25
C TYR A 140 16.69 -8.65 -4.81
N THR A 141 16.05 -7.78 -5.59
CA THR A 141 16.65 -6.56 -6.10
C THR A 141 16.01 -5.34 -5.42
N PRO A 142 16.81 -4.47 -4.77
CA PRO A 142 16.26 -3.29 -4.09
C PRO A 142 15.77 -2.20 -5.06
N ALA A 143 15.96 -2.39 -6.38
CA ALA A 143 15.51 -1.47 -7.41
C ALA A 143 14.05 -1.71 -7.84
N VAL A 144 13.42 -2.79 -7.35
CA VAL A 144 12.06 -3.17 -7.68
C VAL A 144 11.27 -3.29 -6.38
N GLU A 145 10.16 -2.57 -6.30
CA GLU A 145 9.25 -2.61 -5.15
C GLU A 145 8.50 -3.94 -5.06
N PRO A 146 8.03 -4.34 -3.86
CA PRO A 146 7.14 -5.48 -3.73
C PRO A 146 5.83 -5.31 -4.50
N ARG A 147 5.25 -6.44 -4.87
CA ARG A 147 3.87 -6.53 -5.36
C ARG A 147 3.11 -7.54 -4.51
N GLY A 148 1.96 -7.16 -3.98
CA GLY A 148 1.17 -8.06 -3.17
C GLY A 148 -0.30 -7.99 -3.48
N TRP A 149 -0.99 -9.11 -3.35
CA TRP A 149 -2.41 -9.26 -3.60
C TRP A 149 -3.10 -9.71 -2.32
N ALA A 150 -4.35 -9.31 -2.17
CA ALA A 150 -5.11 -9.52 -0.95
C ALA A 150 -6.46 -10.17 -1.23
N PHE A 151 -6.87 -11.08 -0.35
CA PHE A 151 -8.10 -11.85 -0.47
C PHE A 151 -8.82 -11.94 0.86
N TRP A 152 -10.15 -11.88 0.87
CA TRP A 152 -10.96 -12.28 2.01
C TRP A 152 -11.09 -13.79 2.04
N GLU A 153 -10.78 -14.42 3.17
CA GLU A 153 -11.05 -15.84 3.45
C GLU A 153 -12.09 -15.94 4.56
N GLY A 154 -13.21 -16.59 4.27
CA GLY A 154 -14.30 -16.81 5.24
C GLY A 154 -15.34 -17.76 4.68
N TYR A 155 -15.95 -18.57 5.55
CA TYR A 155 -16.98 -19.55 5.17
C TYR A 155 -16.55 -20.52 4.03
N GLY A 156 -15.26 -20.87 3.99
CA GLY A 156 -14.71 -21.76 2.96
C GLY A 156 -14.57 -21.12 1.58
N GLN A 157 -14.75 -19.80 1.46
CA GLN A 157 -14.60 -19.05 0.22
C GLN A 157 -13.43 -18.07 0.31
N VAL A 158 -12.81 -17.84 -0.85
CA VAL A 158 -11.74 -16.86 -1.06
C VAL A 158 -12.21 -15.86 -2.12
N GLU A 159 -12.12 -14.57 -1.81
CA GLU A 159 -12.53 -13.49 -2.70
C GLU A 159 -11.45 -12.41 -2.77
N TRP A 160 -11.07 -11.97 -3.96
CA TRP A 160 -10.11 -10.87 -4.12
C TRP A 160 -10.64 -9.56 -3.52
N ILE A 161 -9.78 -8.84 -2.80
CA ILE A 161 -10.08 -7.52 -2.26
C ILE A 161 -9.82 -6.48 -3.36
N GLY A 162 -10.86 -6.05 -4.07
CA GLY A 162 -10.76 -5.10 -5.19
C GLY A 162 -12.14 -4.68 -5.74
N PRO A 163 -12.21 -3.96 -6.88
CA PRO A 163 -11.11 -3.39 -7.66
C PRO A 163 -10.74 -1.95 -7.27
N ARG A 164 -11.51 -1.29 -6.39
CA ARG A 164 -11.18 0.07 -5.94
C ARG A 164 -9.86 0.06 -5.15
N HIS A 165 -9.11 1.17 -5.18
CA HIS A 165 -7.86 1.31 -4.40
C HIS A 165 -6.84 0.17 -4.53
N THR A 166 -6.80 -0.49 -5.68
CA THR A 166 -5.70 -1.38 -6.09
C THR A 166 -4.81 -0.70 -7.12
N ASN A 167 -3.56 -1.12 -7.19
CA ASN A 167 -2.61 -0.67 -8.20
C ASN A 167 -3.11 -1.07 -9.58
N PHE A 168 -2.78 -0.20 -10.53
CA PHE A 168 -3.12 -0.39 -11.92
C PHE A 168 -1.91 -0.98 -12.66
N THR A 169 -2.05 -2.00 -13.52
CA THR A 169 -3.28 -2.75 -13.88
C THR A 169 -3.50 -4.01 -13.05
N ASP A 170 -2.46 -4.50 -12.37
CA ASP A 170 -2.37 -5.86 -11.82
C ASP A 170 -3.24 -6.14 -10.58
N GLY A 171 -4.04 -5.18 -10.13
CA GLY A 171 -4.92 -5.35 -8.99
C GLY A 171 -4.20 -5.59 -7.66
N SER A 172 -2.90 -5.31 -7.59
CA SER A 172 -2.12 -5.44 -6.35
C SER A 172 -2.49 -4.35 -5.33
N VAL A 173 -2.12 -4.54 -4.07
CA VAL A 173 -2.44 -3.65 -2.95
C VAL A 173 -1.81 -2.26 -3.14
N CYS A 174 -2.62 -1.20 -3.12
CA CYS A 174 -2.18 0.19 -3.19
C CYS A 174 -2.17 0.81 -1.77
N ALA A 175 -1.27 0.33 -0.90
CA ALA A 175 -1.21 0.75 0.51
C ALA A 175 -0.24 1.90 0.79
N TYR A 176 0.73 2.16 -0.10
CA TYR A 176 1.68 3.26 0.05
C TYR A 176 2.31 3.61 -1.30
N HIS A 177 2.83 4.83 -1.42
CA HIS A 177 3.67 5.24 -2.53
C HIS A 177 5.16 5.25 -2.12
N PRO A 178 6.05 4.52 -2.81
CA PRO A 178 7.43 4.30 -2.37
C PRO A 178 8.26 5.59 -2.26
N THR A 179 8.02 6.56 -3.15
CA THR A 179 8.80 7.82 -3.20
C THR A 179 8.10 9.04 -2.56
N LEU A 180 6.77 9.00 -2.44
CA LEU A 180 5.99 10.13 -1.93
C LEU A 180 5.76 10.01 -0.42
N ASP A 181 5.45 8.79 0.03
CA ASP A 181 5.02 8.54 1.41
C ASP A 181 6.18 7.99 2.24
N ASN A 182 7.17 7.37 1.61
CA ASN A 182 8.32 6.72 2.26
C ASN A 182 7.90 5.88 3.49
N ALA A 183 6.74 5.23 3.38
CA ALA A 183 6.15 4.43 4.46
C ALA A 183 6.86 3.08 4.58
N TRP A 184 7.36 2.55 3.48
CA TRP A 184 8.15 1.33 3.40
C TRP A 184 9.11 1.37 2.20
N SER A 185 10.18 0.59 2.23
CA SER A 185 11.17 0.46 1.14
C SER A 185 11.75 -0.96 1.08
N PRO A 186 12.24 -1.45 -0.08
CA PRO A 186 12.83 -2.79 -0.21
C PRO A 186 13.87 -3.12 0.87
N GLY A 187 13.72 -4.27 1.51
CA GLY A 187 14.53 -4.67 2.69
C GLY A 187 14.09 -4.02 4.01
N GLY A 188 13.01 -3.25 4.02
CA GLY A 188 12.41 -2.69 5.22
C GLY A 188 11.83 -3.75 6.16
N ASP A 189 11.22 -3.28 7.22
CA ASP A 189 10.55 -4.12 8.22
C ASP A 189 9.27 -4.75 7.65
N LEU A 190 9.23 -6.07 7.56
CA LEU A 190 8.12 -6.82 6.97
C LEU A 190 6.83 -6.70 7.79
N ARG A 191 6.94 -6.54 9.11
CA ARG A 191 5.78 -6.24 9.96
C ARG A 191 5.13 -4.93 9.55
N THR A 192 5.92 -3.86 9.38
CA THR A 192 5.41 -2.56 8.92
C THR A 192 4.70 -2.67 7.56
N LEU A 193 5.20 -3.50 6.63
CA LEU A 193 4.52 -3.74 5.35
C LEU A 193 3.16 -4.40 5.54
N LEU A 194 3.08 -5.44 6.39
CA LEU A 194 1.82 -6.12 6.71
C LEU A 194 0.84 -5.22 7.47
N ASP A 195 1.34 -4.33 8.33
CA ASP A 195 0.54 -3.34 9.05
C ASP A 195 -0.11 -2.36 8.06
N LEU A 196 0.65 -1.85 7.08
CA LEU A 196 0.12 -1.01 5.98
C LEU A 196 -0.97 -1.74 5.19
N TYR A 197 -0.74 -3.01 4.85
CA TYR A 197 -1.71 -3.83 4.12
C TYR A 197 -2.97 -4.11 4.95
N SER A 198 -2.83 -4.26 6.26
CA SER A 198 -3.95 -4.46 7.19
C SER A 198 -4.81 -3.21 7.29
N VAL A 199 -4.21 -2.01 7.36
CA VAL A 199 -4.94 -0.74 7.30
C VAL A 199 -5.68 -0.59 5.96
N TRP A 200 -5.02 -0.91 4.85
CA TRP A 200 -5.66 -0.91 3.53
C TRP A 200 -6.85 -1.87 3.47
N ALA A 201 -6.72 -3.09 4.00
CA ALA A 201 -7.80 -4.07 4.06
C ALA A 201 -8.96 -3.61 4.94
N LEU A 202 -8.69 -2.90 6.06
CA LEU A 202 -9.74 -2.29 6.88
C LEU A 202 -10.52 -1.22 6.10
N ARG A 203 -9.83 -0.39 5.29
CA ARG A 203 -10.52 0.60 4.44
C ARG A 203 -11.41 -0.08 3.40
N HIS A 204 -10.99 -1.21 2.85
CA HIS A 204 -11.82 -2.05 1.99
C HIS A 204 -13.02 -2.66 2.71
N LEU A 205 -12.84 -3.12 3.95
CA LEU A 205 -13.94 -3.61 4.77
C LEU A 205 -14.97 -2.51 5.02
N HIS A 206 -14.52 -1.30 5.35
CA HIS A 206 -15.39 -0.13 5.51
C HIS A 206 -16.11 0.22 4.21
N LEU A 207 -15.41 0.19 3.07
CA LEU A 207 -16.02 0.40 1.75
C LEU A 207 -17.13 -0.63 1.46
N ALA A 208 -16.90 -1.91 1.73
CA ALA A 208 -17.90 -2.96 1.50
C ALA A 208 -19.15 -2.81 2.39
N VAL A 209 -18.98 -2.31 3.63
CA VAL A 209 -20.07 -2.21 4.61
C VAL A 209 -20.87 -0.91 4.50
N PHE A 210 -20.19 0.19 4.16
CA PHE A 210 -20.77 1.54 4.16
C PHE A 210 -20.82 2.21 2.78
N ASP A 211 -20.46 1.49 1.71
CA ASP A 211 -20.31 1.99 0.33
C ASP A 211 -19.47 3.28 0.25
N ARG A 212 -18.44 3.37 1.09
CA ARG A 212 -17.63 4.58 1.24
C ARG A 212 -16.22 4.25 1.70
N TRP A 213 -15.22 4.77 0.99
CA TRP A 213 -13.83 4.70 1.42
C TRP A 213 -13.54 5.72 2.53
N PRO A 214 -13.03 5.29 3.70
CA PRO A 214 -12.69 6.20 4.78
C PRO A 214 -11.29 6.81 4.59
N GLY A 215 -11.14 8.07 4.99
CA GLY A 215 -9.87 8.78 4.93
C GLY A 215 -9.58 9.41 3.56
N ARG A 216 -8.34 9.90 3.41
CA ARG A 216 -7.91 10.63 2.22
C ARG A 216 -7.94 9.73 0.99
N GLN A 217 -8.44 10.27 -0.11
CA GLN A 217 -8.41 9.61 -1.40
C GLN A 217 -7.10 9.89 -2.13
N HIS A 218 -6.56 8.89 -2.81
CA HIS A 218 -5.49 9.05 -3.78
C HIS A 218 -6.03 8.67 -5.16
N ALA A 219 -5.90 9.58 -6.12
CA ALA A 219 -6.21 9.32 -7.52
C ALA A 219 -4.90 9.22 -8.30
N MET A 220 -4.88 8.37 -9.33
CA MET A 220 -3.78 8.36 -10.28
C MET A 220 -3.52 9.76 -10.84
N PRO A 221 -2.25 10.15 -11.06
CA PRO A 221 -1.95 11.46 -11.63
C PRO A 221 -2.29 11.52 -13.14
N ASP A 222 -2.70 12.70 -13.60
CA ASP A 222 -2.78 13.10 -15.00
C ASP A 222 -1.38 13.43 -15.55
N ALA A 223 -1.29 13.77 -16.85
CA ALA A 223 -0.02 14.16 -17.48
C ALA A 223 0.65 15.38 -16.81
N ALA A 224 -0.11 16.21 -16.09
CA ALA A 224 0.37 17.38 -15.37
C ALA A 224 0.65 17.09 -13.89
N GLY A 225 0.56 15.82 -13.46
CA GLY A 225 0.77 15.40 -12.07
C GLY A 225 -0.39 15.76 -11.13
N ARG A 226 -1.54 16.21 -11.64
CA ARG A 226 -2.74 16.47 -10.84
C ARG A 226 -3.54 15.19 -10.71
N SER A 227 -4.44 15.09 -9.74
CA SER A 227 -5.37 13.96 -9.71
C SER A 227 -6.14 13.86 -11.05
N ASP A 228 -6.27 12.64 -11.57
CA ASP A 228 -6.94 12.38 -12.84
C ASP A 228 -8.48 12.49 -12.70
N PRO A 229 -9.18 13.25 -13.56
CA PRO A 229 -10.64 13.42 -13.45
C PRO A 229 -11.44 12.18 -13.85
N TYR A 230 -10.98 11.38 -14.81
CA TYR A 230 -11.64 10.13 -15.20
C TYR A 230 -11.57 9.11 -14.06
N TYR A 231 -10.40 8.99 -13.41
CA TYR A 231 -10.23 8.19 -12.20
C TYR A 231 -11.20 8.63 -11.11
N ARG A 232 -11.26 9.93 -10.79
CA ARG A 232 -12.14 10.43 -9.73
C ARG A 232 -13.61 10.14 -10.00
N LEU A 233 -14.09 10.38 -11.22
CA LEU A 233 -15.48 10.18 -11.58
C LEU A 233 -15.92 8.71 -11.46
N LEU A 234 -15.03 7.76 -11.76
CA LEU A 234 -15.34 6.34 -11.67
C LEU A 234 -15.06 5.72 -10.31
N GLN A 235 -14.10 6.26 -9.56
CA GLN A 235 -13.64 5.66 -8.32
C GLN A 235 -14.20 6.34 -7.08
N PHE A 236 -14.48 7.64 -7.09
CA PHE A 236 -14.87 8.34 -5.86
C PHE A 236 -16.37 8.50 -5.72
N LYS A 237 -16.84 8.33 -4.48
CA LYS A 237 -18.22 8.65 -4.08
C LYS A 237 -18.30 10.08 -3.57
N GLU A 238 -19.48 10.69 -3.69
CA GLU A 238 -19.68 12.10 -3.32
C GLU A 238 -19.31 12.41 -1.86
N ALA A 239 -19.62 11.49 -0.94
CA ALA A 239 -19.36 11.61 0.50
C ALA A 239 -17.92 11.24 0.94
N GLU A 240 -17.03 10.91 0.01
CA GLU A 240 -15.62 10.63 0.28
C GLU A 240 -14.81 11.95 0.29
N LEU A 241 -13.68 11.98 0.99
CA LEU A 241 -12.79 13.16 0.95
C LEU A 241 -12.26 13.38 -0.47
N CYS A 242 -12.08 14.63 -0.89
CA CYS A 242 -11.51 14.90 -2.20
C CYS A 242 -9.99 14.63 -2.23
N SER A 243 -9.46 14.10 -3.34
CA SER A 243 -8.01 13.84 -3.50
C SER A 243 -7.17 15.09 -3.79
N CYS A 244 -7.81 16.23 -4.06
CA CYS A 244 -7.14 17.49 -4.42
C CYS A 244 -6.43 18.19 -3.25
N GLY A 245 -6.42 17.57 -2.07
CA GLY A 245 -5.84 18.12 -0.85
C GLY A 245 -6.82 18.92 0.01
N SER A 246 -7.93 19.41 -0.58
CA SER A 246 -8.97 20.08 0.19
C SER A 246 -9.58 19.12 1.22
N HIS A 247 -9.91 19.64 2.40
CA HIS A 247 -10.60 18.88 3.45
C HIS A 247 -12.09 18.67 3.14
N ARG A 248 -12.52 18.98 1.91
CA ARG A 248 -13.92 18.93 1.48
C ARG A 248 -14.26 17.56 0.91
N ARG A 249 -15.56 17.27 0.86
CA ARG A 249 -16.09 16.07 0.20
C ARG A 249 -16.00 16.19 -1.32
N TYR A 250 -15.80 15.08 -2.02
CA TYR A 250 -15.62 15.05 -3.47
C TYR A 250 -16.81 15.69 -4.19
N GLY A 251 -18.04 15.37 -3.76
CA GLY A 251 -19.29 15.87 -4.34
C GLY A 251 -19.40 17.40 -4.39
N GLU A 252 -18.81 18.07 -3.40
CA GLU A 252 -18.84 19.53 -3.27
C GLU A 252 -17.55 20.19 -3.76
N CYS A 253 -16.50 19.42 -4.01
CA CYS A 253 -15.18 19.93 -4.35
C CYS A 253 -14.87 19.81 -5.85
N CYS A 254 -14.17 18.75 -6.28
CA CYS A 254 -13.75 18.60 -7.66
C CYS A 254 -14.86 18.04 -8.57
N ARG A 255 -15.85 17.32 -8.02
CA ARG A 255 -16.88 16.68 -8.83
C ARG A 255 -17.65 17.64 -9.74
N PRO A 256 -18.10 18.83 -9.31
CA PRO A 256 -18.80 19.78 -10.18
C PRO A 256 -17.94 20.27 -11.36
N HIS A 257 -16.62 20.28 -11.21
CA HIS A 257 -15.71 20.59 -12.30
C HIS A 257 -15.51 19.37 -13.22
N ASP A 258 -15.28 18.19 -12.64
CA ASP A 258 -15.07 16.96 -13.39
C ASP A 258 -16.26 16.63 -14.31
N LEU A 259 -17.49 16.85 -13.83
CA LEU A 259 -18.71 16.63 -14.61
C LEU A 259 -18.88 17.59 -15.80
N LYS A 260 -18.14 18.70 -15.85
CA LYS A 260 -18.14 19.62 -17.01
C LYS A 260 -17.16 19.19 -18.10
N LEU A 261 -16.26 18.24 -17.80
CA LEU A 261 -15.29 17.75 -18.76
C LEU A 261 -15.95 16.76 -19.73
N PRO A 262 -15.59 16.75 -21.03
CA PRO A 262 -16.13 15.78 -21.97
C PRO A 262 -15.68 14.36 -21.60
N PHE A 263 -16.60 13.53 -21.09
CA PHE A 263 -16.29 12.21 -20.51
C PHE A 263 -15.44 11.33 -21.45
N ARG A 264 -15.81 11.26 -22.74
CA ARG A 264 -15.05 10.46 -23.72
C ARG A 264 -13.61 10.95 -23.89
N LEU A 265 -13.35 12.26 -23.82
CA LEU A 265 -12.00 12.79 -23.97
C LEU A 265 -11.14 12.45 -22.76
N ILE A 266 -11.67 12.61 -21.54
CA ILE A 266 -10.91 12.26 -20.33
C ILE A 266 -10.68 10.75 -20.20
N GLN A 267 -11.61 9.92 -20.70
CA GLN A 267 -11.43 8.47 -20.81
C GLN A 267 -10.32 8.11 -21.79
N GLN A 268 -10.40 8.62 -23.03
CA GLN A 268 -9.39 8.35 -24.07
C GLN A 268 -7.99 8.78 -23.63
N GLU A 269 -7.88 9.93 -22.97
CA GLU A 269 -6.60 10.41 -22.45
C GLU A 269 -6.08 9.57 -21.28
N PHE A 270 -6.97 9.02 -20.45
CA PHE A 270 -6.60 8.03 -19.45
C PHE A 270 -6.07 6.75 -20.10
N GLU A 271 -6.83 6.13 -20.99
CA GLU A 271 -6.47 4.87 -21.65
C GLU A 271 -5.16 5.03 -22.43
N ARG A 272 -5.01 6.10 -23.22
CA ARG A 272 -3.81 6.38 -24.01
C ARG A 272 -2.53 6.44 -23.16
N ARG A 273 -2.59 7.04 -21.96
CA ARG A 273 -1.44 7.10 -21.04
C ARG A 273 -1.16 5.79 -20.34
N ASN A 274 -2.14 4.89 -20.31
CA ASN A 274 -2.13 3.64 -19.57
C ASN A 274 -2.12 2.42 -20.50
N GLY A 275 -1.52 2.55 -21.69
CA GLY A 275 -1.33 1.43 -22.62
C GLY A 275 -2.62 0.91 -23.26
N GLY A 276 -3.68 1.71 -23.30
CA GLY A 276 -5.00 1.34 -23.79
C GLY A 276 -5.92 0.72 -22.73
N CYS A 277 -5.43 0.49 -21.51
CA CYS A 277 -6.21 -0.15 -20.45
C CYS A 277 -7.17 0.83 -19.76
N ASN A 278 -8.36 0.35 -19.42
CA ASN A 278 -9.37 1.07 -18.67
C ASN A 278 -9.19 0.86 -17.16
N ILE A 279 -9.54 1.85 -16.34
CA ILE A 279 -9.45 1.76 -14.88
C ILE A 279 -10.26 0.60 -14.27
N LEU A 280 -11.28 0.13 -15.00
CA LEU A 280 -12.13 -1.00 -14.62
C LEU A 280 -11.50 -2.37 -14.95
N ASP A 281 -10.44 -2.42 -15.75
CA ASP A 281 -9.77 -3.66 -16.16
C ASP A 281 -8.84 -4.23 -15.08
N ARG A 282 -8.78 -3.60 -13.90
CA ARG A 282 -7.97 -4.08 -12.78
C ARG A 282 -8.48 -5.41 -12.26
N ALA A 283 -7.61 -6.39 -12.23
CA ALA A 283 -7.87 -7.69 -11.66
C ALA A 283 -6.58 -8.29 -11.10
N ALA A 284 -6.69 -9.09 -10.03
CA ALA A 284 -5.58 -9.95 -9.64
C ALA A 284 -5.28 -10.97 -10.76
N PRO A 285 -4.01 -11.32 -11.01
CA PRO A 285 -3.66 -12.38 -11.95
C PRO A 285 -4.38 -13.69 -11.62
N ALA A 286 -4.80 -14.42 -12.66
CA ALA A 286 -5.57 -15.65 -12.50
C ALA A 286 -4.78 -16.72 -11.72
N GLU A 287 -3.48 -16.76 -11.92
CA GLU A 287 -2.53 -17.66 -11.27
C GLU A 287 -2.44 -17.39 -9.76
N ILE A 288 -2.45 -16.11 -9.37
CA ILE A 288 -2.49 -15.70 -7.96
C ILE A 288 -3.81 -16.12 -7.33
N THR A 289 -4.92 -15.87 -8.02
CA THR A 289 -6.26 -16.24 -7.54
C THR A 289 -6.39 -17.76 -7.39
N ALA A 290 -5.91 -18.54 -8.34
CA ALA A 290 -5.90 -20.00 -8.29
C ALA A 290 -5.02 -20.54 -7.14
N SER A 291 -3.85 -19.95 -6.91
CA SER A 291 -2.96 -20.33 -5.81
C SER A 291 -3.65 -20.16 -4.45
N ILE A 292 -4.26 -19.01 -4.19
CA ILE A 292 -4.92 -18.74 -2.90
C ILE A 292 -6.20 -19.56 -2.73
N SER A 293 -6.98 -19.75 -3.80
CA SER A 293 -8.23 -20.53 -3.75
C SER A 293 -8.04 -22.00 -3.33
N SER A 294 -6.82 -22.53 -3.46
CA SER A 294 -6.44 -23.86 -2.95
C SER A 294 -6.16 -23.90 -1.43
N GLY A 295 -6.42 -22.81 -0.70
CA GLY A 295 -6.04 -22.63 0.70
C GLY A 295 -4.54 -22.44 0.89
N GLY A 296 -3.83 -21.96 -0.14
CA GLY A 296 -2.37 -21.83 -0.15
C GLY A 296 -1.60 -23.15 -0.18
N ARG A 297 -2.26 -24.25 -0.58
CA ARG A 297 -1.59 -25.57 -0.75
C ARG A 297 -0.81 -25.66 -2.05
N ASN A 298 -1.24 -24.92 -3.07
CA ASN A 298 -0.50 -24.79 -4.31
C ASN A 298 0.65 -23.81 -4.13
N THR A 299 1.82 -24.19 -4.64
CA THR A 299 2.95 -23.27 -4.80
C THR A 299 2.48 -22.00 -5.51
N PRO A 300 2.81 -20.80 -5.03
CA PRO A 300 2.57 -19.56 -5.76
C PRO A 300 3.17 -19.61 -7.16
N PRO A 301 2.62 -18.85 -8.14
CA PRO A 301 3.28 -18.72 -9.43
C PRO A 301 4.68 -18.12 -9.27
N PRO A 302 5.61 -18.37 -10.20
CA PRO A 302 6.89 -17.69 -10.22
C PRO A 302 6.73 -16.17 -10.16
N ILE A 303 7.51 -15.47 -9.33
CA ILE A 303 7.37 -14.00 -9.17
C ILE A 303 7.47 -13.30 -10.52
N LEU A 304 8.35 -13.78 -11.41
CA LEU A 304 8.58 -13.17 -12.73
C LEU A 304 7.34 -13.19 -13.64
N GLU A 305 6.45 -14.16 -13.47
CA GLU A 305 5.24 -14.33 -14.28
C GLU A 305 4.17 -13.28 -13.96
N VAL A 306 4.16 -12.77 -12.74
CA VAL A 306 3.11 -11.87 -12.22
C VAL A 306 3.63 -10.48 -11.85
N HIS A 307 4.92 -10.22 -12.04
CA HIS A 307 5.57 -8.98 -11.64
C HIS A 307 6.25 -8.29 -12.83
N ASP A 308 5.48 -7.53 -13.60
CA ASP A 308 5.94 -6.88 -14.85
C ASP A 308 7.16 -5.97 -14.65
N PHE A 309 7.20 -5.19 -13.57
CA PHE A 309 8.35 -4.33 -13.27
C PHE A 309 9.64 -5.11 -13.02
N LEU A 310 9.56 -6.30 -12.38
CA LEU A 310 10.72 -7.15 -12.17
C LEU A 310 11.18 -7.74 -13.51
N ARG A 311 10.24 -8.21 -14.33
CA ARG A 311 10.51 -8.73 -15.67
C ARG A 311 11.22 -7.70 -16.54
N ALA A 312 10.70 -6.47 -16.58
CA ALA A 312 11.31 -5.36 -17.31
C ALA A 312 12.72 -5.03 -16.79
N HIS A 313 12.93 -5.03 -15.47
CA HIS A 313 14.25 -4.78 -14.87
C HIS A 313 15.29 -5.86 -15.23
N ILE A 314 14.90 -7.14 -15.22
CA ILE A 314 15.78 -8.24 -15.62
C ILE A 314 16.12 -8.15 -17.10
N ALA A 315 15.13 -7.93 -17.97
CA ALA A 315 15.35 -7.77 -19.41
C ALA A 315 16.30 -6.60 -19.72
N ALA A 316 16.13 -5.45 -19.05
CA ALA A 316 17.00 -4.29 -19.20
C ALA A 316 18.46 -4.55 -18.76
N LYS A 317 18.67 -5.40 -17.75
CA LYS A 317 20.02 -5.81 -17.33
C LYS A 317 20.67 -6.79 -18.31
N ALA A 318 19.92 -7.74 -18.85
CA ALA A 318 20.42 -8.69 -19.84
C ALA A 318 20.90 -7.97 -21.12
N GLY A 319 20.12 -7.00 -21.61
CA GLY A 319 20.50 -6.18 -22.78
C GLY A 319 21.75 -5.33 -22.58
N LYS A 320 22.04 -4.91 -21.34
CA LYS A 320 23.28 -4.17 -21.01
C LYS A 320 24.52 -5.07 -20.95
N ASN A 321 24.36 -6.34 -20.58
CA ASN A 321 25.47 -7.29 -20.47
C ASN A 321 25.83 -7.97 -21.80
N GLY A 322 24.89 -8.03 -22.76
CA GLY A 322 25.14 -8.55 -24.12
C GLY A 322 25.92 -7.61 -25.06
N GLY A 323 26.26 -6.39 -24.62
CA GLY A 323 26.91 -5.35 -25.42
C GLY A 323 28.43 -5.23 -25.24
N LYS A 324 29.10 -6.14 -24.53
CA LYS A 324 30.57 -6.14 -24.47
C LYS A 324 31.14 -7.01 -25.60
N PRO A 325 31.76 -6.43 -26.64
CA PRO A 325 32.55 -7.23 -27.56
C PRO A 325 33.75 -7.78 -26.79
N VAL A 326 33.93 -9.09 -26.84
CA VAL A 326 35.20 -9.72 -26.51
C VAL A 326 36.20 -9.18 -27.54
N LYS A 327 37.15 -8.37 -27.07
CA LYS A 327 38.38 -8.08 -27.80
C LYS A 327 39.39 -9.15 -27.46
#